data_AF-K9H3S5-F1
#
_entry.id   AF-K9H3S5-F1
#
_cell.length_a   1.000
_cell.length_b   1.000
_cell.length_c   1.000
_cell.angle_alpha   90.00
_cell.angle_beta   90.00
_cell.angle_gamma   90.00
#
_symmetry.space_group_name_H-M   'P 1'
#
loop_
_entity.id
_entity.type
_entity.pdbx_description
1 polymer ?
#
loop_
_entity_poly.entity_id
_entity_poly.type
_entity_poly.pdbx_seq_one_letter_code
_entity_poly.pdbx_strand_id
1 'polypeptide(L)'
;MEPQTLSALRITDETLADLALARPVLTAHVDEVIDAFYAFILATPGMAEPFRNHKTLDHVKAAQRRHWIDLLFAGRWTAEYEANCRRIGGAHAKYGIPPRLYLAGYSFFLDALTEHVITFYKRKPRLAVRAMKAVHAALFLDLTMSLEVYFEIERTRTNRAVEGHSSDFQGTVGGIVGGLSAAATQLGASAKTMTDATQTVRGEAANARSAAEKASENVEAVSAAAEELSASIREIERQVQDISGRSQAADRKLGDARAVVDRLQTAANDIGQIISLIETIASQTNLLALNATIEAARAGDAGKGFAVVANEVKVLANQTSQATGEISGLIGSVRSAVTESADAMQEVGGIISDLTEISTAIAGAVVEQCAATDEIVRNALQATQHAREVHTVVDRVDTAAAGAETAVGEVDAAAHTLSDHAGTMSDSVGTFIGKLKDVA
;
A
#
# COMPACT_ATOMS: atom_id res chain seq x y z
N MET A 1 -31.80 -64.89 38.32
CA MET A 1 -30.36 -65.20 38.26
C MET A 1 -30.12 -66.00 37.02
N GLU A 2 -29.05 -65.69 36.28
CA GLU A 2 -28.80 -66.38 35.03
C GLU A 2 -28.49 -67.87 35.27
N PRO A 3 -29.19 -68.81 34.61
CA PRO A 3 -28.93 -70.24 34.75
C PRO A 3 -27.48 -70.63 34.43
N GLN A 4 -26.81 -69.83 33.59
CA GLN A 4 -25.42 -70.03 33.20
C GLN A 4 -24.46 -69.82 34.38
N THR A 5 -24.67 -68.79 35.21
CA THR A 5 -23.83 -68.51 36.40
C THR A 5 -23.94 -69.63 37.44
N LEU A 6 -25.16 -70.11 37.69
CA LEU A 6 -25.40 -71.24 38.59
C LEU A 6 -24.71 -72.53 38.09
N SER A 7 -24.83 -72.81 36.79
CA SER A 7 -24.20 -73.96 36.15
C SER A 7 -22.66 -73.88 36.19
N ALA A 8 -22.08 -72.72 35.88
CA ALA A 8 -20.63 -72.49 35.91
C ALA A 8 -20.03 -72.73 37.31
N LEU A 9 -20.77 -72.38 38.36
CA LEU A 9 -20.39 -72.60 39.76
C LEU A 9 -20.78 -73.98 40.30
N ARG A 10 -21.35 -74.85 39.45
CA ARG A 10 -21.83 -76.20 39.81
C ARG A 10 -22.83 -76.19 40.96
N ILE A 11 -23.66 -75.15 41.03
CA ILE A 11 -24.71 -75.05 42.03
C ILE A 11 -25.92 -75.85 41.55
N THR A 12 -26.30 -76.85 42.34
CA THR A 12 -27.46 -77.71 42.09
C THR A 12 -28.49 -77.56 43.21
N ASP A 13 -29.67 -78.18 43.05
CA ASP A 13 -30.66 -78.28 44.12
C ASP A 13 -30.09 -78.95 45.39
N GLU A 14 -29.11 -79.86 45.23
CA GLU A 14 -28.39 -80.47 46.34
C GLU A 14 -27.52 -79.43 47.09
N THR A 15 -26.85 -78.53 46.37
CA THR A 15 -26.12 -77.41 46.99
C THR A 15 -27.05 -76.52 47.82
N LEU A 16 -28.25 -76.22 47.29
CA LEU A 16 -29.25 -75.43 48.02
C LEU A 16 -29.79 -76.15 49.26
N ALA A 17 -30.02 -77.47 49.17
CA ALA A 17 -30.40 -78.27 50.33
C ALA A 17 -29.28 -78.33 51.38
N ASP A 18 -28.02 -78.40 50.95
CA ASP A 18 -26.85 -78.48 51.83
C ASP A 18 -26.52 -77.15 52.51
N LEU A 19 -26.97 -76.00 52.00
CA LEU A 19 -26.89 -74.71 52.70
C LEU A 19 -27.62 -74.74 54.05
N ALA A 20 -28.71 -75.51 54.16
CA ALA A 20 -29.43 -75.68 55.42
C ALA A 20 -28.58 -76.37 56.50
N LEU A 21 -27.58 -77.18 56.12
CA LEU A 21 -26.62 -77.80 57.05
C LEU A 21 -25.65 -76.76 57.62
N ALA A 22 -25.25 -75.76 56.83
CA ALA A 22 -24.34 -74.72 57.30
C ALA A 22 -25.06 -73.69 58.18
N ARG A 23 -26.35 -73.44 57.94
CA ARG A 23 -27.12 -72.35 58.56
C ARG A 23 -27.03 -72.25 60.09
N PRO A 24 -27.14 -73.33 60.90
CA PRO A 24 -27.02 -73.23 62.35
C PRO A 24 -25.65 -72.72 62.82
N VAL A 25 -24.58 -73.13 62.12
CA VAL A 25 -23.20 -72.70 62.41
C VAL A 25 -23.01 -71.25 62.03
N LEU A 26 -23.48 -70.88 60.84
CA LEU A 26 -23.37 -69.52 60.31
C LEU A 26 -24.12 -68.52 61.19
N THR A 27 -25.37 -68.81 61.56
CA THR A 27 -26.14 -67.92 62.43
C THR A 27 -25.51 -67.75 63.82
N ALA A 28 -24.85 -68.79 64.34
CA ALA A 28 -24.20 -68.73 65.65
C ALA A 28 -22.91 -67.90 65.66
N HIS A 29 -22.18 -67.85 64.55
CA HIS A 29 -20.82 -67.29 64.50
C HIS A 29 -20.63 -66.11 63.54
N VAL A 30 -21.59 -65.78 62.66
CA VAL A 30 -21.42 -64.71 61.67
C VAL A 30 -21.10 -63.35 62.26
N ASP A 31 -21.66 -63.02 63.42
CA ASP A 31 -21.47 -61.72 64.07
C ASP A 31 -20.02 -61.61 64.58
N GLU A 32 -19.51 -62.68 65.19
CA GLU A 32 -18.10 -62.82 65.60
C GLU A 32 -17.15 -62.74 64.39
N VAL A 33 -17.48 -63.43 63.30
CA VAL A 33 -16.66 -63.42 62.07
C VAL A 33 -16.67 -62.05 61.39
N ILE A 34 -17.80 -61.34 61.34
CA ILE A 34 -17.89 -59.98 60.81
C ILE A 34 -17.07 -59.02 61.67
N ASP A 35 -17.13 -59.13 62.99
CA ASP A 35 -16.34 -58.30 63.90
C ASP A 35 -14.84 -58.54 63.72
N ALA A 36 -14.42 -59.81 63.63
CA ALA A 36 -13.04 -60.18 63.35
C ALA A 36 -12.57 -59.68 61.97
N PHE A 37 -13.43 -59.76 60.96
CA PHE A 37 -13.14 -59.25 59.61
C PHE A 37 -12.88 -57.75 59.62
N TYR A 38 -13.76 -56.95 60.26
CA TYR A 38 -13.55 -55.51 60.33
C TYR A 38 -12.37 -55.12 61.22
N ALA A 39 -12.09 -55.87 62.29
CA ALA A 39 -10.85 -55.69 63.05
C ALA A 39 -9.62 -55.93 62.18
N PHE A 40 -9.63 -56.98 61.34
CA PHE A 40 -8.57 -57.26 60.37
C PHE A 40 -8.43 -56.13 59.33
N ILE A 41 -9.54 -55.67 58.75
CA ILE A 41 -9.54 -54.56 57.77
C ILE A 41 -8.97 -53.27 58.38
N LEU A 42 -9.36 -52.94 59.62
CA LEU A 42 -8.88 -51.73 60.32
C LEU A 42 -7.41 -51.84 60.76
N ALA A 43 -6.95 -53.06 61.08
CA ALA A 43 -5.55 -53.32 61.41
C ALA A 43 -4.63 -53.41 60.19
N THR A 44 -5.19 -53.65 58.99
CA THR A 44 -4.42 -53.81 57.76
C THR A 44 -4.14 -52.46 57.09
N PRO A 45 -2.86 -52.05 56.92
CA PRO A 45 -2.51 -50.82 56.23
C PRO A 45 -3.08 -50.76 54.81
N GLY A 46 -3.74 -49.65 54.46
CA GLY A 46 -4.36 -49.45 53.15
C GLY A 46 -5.77 -50.03 52.99
N MET A 47 -6.30 -50.80 53.96
CA MET A 47 -7.69 -51.29 53.96
C MET A 47 -8.60 -50.48 54.90
N ALA A 48 -8.03 -49.77 55.88
CA ALA A 48 -8.79 -49.04 56.88
C ALA A 48 -9.43 -47.74 56.39
N GLU A 49 -8.88 -47.13 55.33
CA GLU A 49 -9.19 -45.76 54.89
C GLU A 49 -10.68 -45.52 54.54
N PRO A 50 -11.37 -46.41 53.80
CA PRO A 50 -12.80 -46.26 53.53
C PRO A 50 -13.70 -46.35 54.77
N PHE A 51 -13.17 -46.83 55.91
CA PHE A 51 -13.94 -47.19 57.11
C PHE A 51 -13.56 -46.39 58.36
N ARG A 52 -12.71 -45.35 58.26
CA ARG A 52 -12.23 -44.56 59.42
C ARG A 52 -13.32 -43.77 60.17
N ASN A 53 -14.52 -43.65 59.61
CA ASN A 53 -15.66 -43.01 60.28
C ASN A 53 -16.51 -44.09 61.02
N HIS A 54 -16.49 -44.08 62.35
CA HIS A 54 -17.10 -45.14 63.18
C HIS A 54 -18.63 -45.16 63.10
N LYS A 55 -19.29 -44.01 62.85
CA LYS A 55 -20.77 -43.92 62.70
C LYS A 55 -21.34 -44.74 61.53
N THR A 56 -20.48 -45.15 60.60
CA THR A 56 -20.84 -46.00 59.45
C THR A 56 -20.53 -47.47 59.65
N LEU A 57 -19.64 -47.83 60.59
CA LEU A 57 -19.16 -49.21 60.72
C LEU A 57 -20.25 -50.15 61.23
N ASP A 58 -21.00 -49.76 62.27
CA ASP A 58 -22.09 -50.59 62.81
C ASP A 58 -23.20 -50.81 61.78
N HIS A 59 -23.52 -49.79 60.99
CA HIS A 59 -24.48 -49.90 59.90
C HIS A 59 -23.99 -50.87 58.82
N VAL A 60 -22.72 -50.80 58.44
CA VAL A 60 -22.14 -51.69 57.43
C VAL A 60 -22.05 -53.13 57.96
N LYS A 61 -21.67 -53.33 59.23
CA LYS A 61 -21.69 -54.66 59.88
C LYS A 61 -23.09 -55.27 59.89
N ALA A 62 -24.10 -54.49 60.26
CA ALA A 62 -25.50 -54.94 60.22
C ALA A 62 -25.96 -55.27 58.78
N ALA A 63 -25.53 -54.47 57.79
CA ALA A 63 -25.82 -54.73 56.38
C ALA A 63 -25.12 -56.00 55.86
N GLN A 64 -23.87 -56.25 56.26
CA GLN A 64 -23.16 -57.50 55.99
C GLN A 64 -23.91 -58.66 56.63
N ARG A 65 -24.23 -58.59 57.93
CA ARG A 65 -24.98 -59.66 58.61
C ARG A 65 -26.26 -60.05 57.88
N ARG A 66 -27.08 -59.05 57.52
CA ARG A 66 -28.31 -59.26 56.72
C ARG A 66 -27.99 -59.92 55.39
N HIS A 67 -26.99 -59.40 54.67
CA HIS A 67 -26.61 -59.95 53.38
C HIS A 67 -26.18 -61.41 53.46
N TRP A 68 -25.34 -61.77 54.43
CA TRP A 68 -24.79 -63.11 54.57
C TRP A 68 -25.84 -64.10 55.09
N ILE A 69 -26.61 -63.76 56.13
CA ILE A 69 -27.57 -64.70 56.75
C ILE A 69 -28.94 -64.70 56.05
N ASP A 70 -29.49 -63.52 55.81
CA ASP A 70 -30.88 -63.38 55.41
C ASP A 70 -31.05 -63.52 53.89
N LEU A 71 -29.99 -63.25 53.12
CA LEU A 71 -30.00 -63.34 51.66
C LEU A 71 -29.15 -64.50 51.14
N LEU A 72 -27.83 -64.47 51.37
CA LEU A 72 -26.88 -65.41 50.77
C LEU A 72 -27.09 -66.86 51.25
N PHE A 73 -26.94 -67.09 52.56
CA PHE A 73 -27.06 -68.42 53.16
C PHE A 73 -28.49 -68.83 53.49
N ALA A 74 -29.48 -67.96 53.23
CA ALA A 74 -30.87 -68.35 53.20
C ALA A 74 -31.21 -69.28 52.02
N GLY A 75 -30.30 -69.39 51.03
CA GLY A 75 -30.47 -70.26 49.86
C GLY A 75 -31.60 -69.82 48.92
N ARG A 76 -32.12 -68.60 49.10
CA ARG A 76 -33.18 -68.01 48.26
C ARG A 76 -32.61 -66.81 47.51
N TRP A 77 -31.85 -67.09 46.45
CA TRP A 77 -31.22 -66.07 45.61
C TRP A 77 -32.24 -65.46 44.64
N THR A 78 -33.12 -64.62 45.20
CA THR A 78 -34.19 -63.92 44.50
C THR A 78 -33.69 -62.63 43.82
N ALA A 79 -34.58 -61.91 43.13
CA ALA A 79 -34.31 -60.57 42.64
C ALA A 79 -33.87 -59.59 43.75
N GLU A 80 -34.31 -59.78 45.00
CA GLU A 80 -33.84 -58.97 46.14
C GLU A 80 -32.35 -59.19 46.43
N TYR A 81 -31.89 -60.44 46.36
CA TYR A 81 -30.48 -60.78 46.53
C TYR A 81 -29.64 -60.18 45.40
N GLU A 82 -30.08 -60.27 44.15
CA GLU A 82 -29.39 -59.65 43.01
C GLU A 82 -29.31 -58.13 43.13
N ALA A 83 -30.40 -57.47 43.50
CA ALA A 83 -30.41 -56.02 43.74
C ALA A 83 -29.43 -55.62 44.86
N ASN A 84 -29.33 -56.46 45.90
CA ASN A 84 -28.36 -56.23 46.97
C ASN A 84 -26.91 -56.45 46.50
N CYS A 85 -26.62 -57.48 45.69
CA CYS A 85 -25.31 -57.69 45.06
C CYS A 85 -24.93 -56.47 44.19
N ARG A 86 -25.87 -55.93 43.40
CA ARG A 86 -25.64 -54.72 42.60
C ARG A 86 -25.29 -53.52 43.46
N ARG A 87 -25.99 -53.34 44.59
CA ARG A 87 -25.69 -52.26 45.55
C ARG A 87 -24.30 -52.43 46.18
N ILE A 88 -23.91 -53.67 46.51
CA ILE A 88 -22.60 -54.00 47.06
C ILE A 88 -21.50 -53.75 46.03
N GLY A 89 -21.57 -54.35 44.84
CA GLY A 89 -20.61 -54.13 43.75
C GLY A 89 -20.48 -52.65 43.37
N GLY A 90 -21.61 -51.94 43.28
CA GLY A 90 -21.62 -50.50 43.03
C GLY A 90 -21.05 -49.64 44.15
N ALA A 91 -21.23 -50.03 45.41
CA ALA A 91 -20.56 -49.35 46.53
C ALA A 91 -19.04 -49.55 46.48
N HIS A 92 -18.57 -50.77 46.18
CA HIS A 92 -17.14 -51.05 46.04
C HIS A 92 -16.50 -50.26 44.89
N ALA A 93 -17.17 -50.17 43.74
CA ALA A 93 -16.74 -49.34 42.61
C ALA A 93 -16.71 -47.85 42.99
N LYS A 94 -17.80 -47.35 43.60
CA LYS A 94 -17.92 -45.95 44.03
C LYS A 94 -16.82 -45.51 45.00
N TYR A 95 -16.46 -46.36 45.95
CA TYR A 95 -15.41 -46.06 46.95
C TYR A 95 -14.00 -46.49 46.49
N GLY A 96 -13.84 -46.95 45.25
CA GLY A 96 -12.54 -47.29 44.68
C GLY A 96 -11.87 -48.48 45.36
N ILE A 97 -12.64 -49.41 45.94
CA ILE A 97 -12.09 -50.61 46.58
C ILE A 97 -11.63 -51.56 45.47
N PRO A 98 -10.31 -51.84 45.33
CA PRO A 98 -9.82 -52.66 44.25
C PRO A 98 -10.22 -54.14 44.44
N PRO A 99 -10.47 -54.90 43.35
CA PRO A 99 -10.90 -56.30 43.42
C PRO A 99 -10.02 -57.20 44.29
N ARG A 100 -8.70 -56.93 44.36
CA ARG A 100 -7.78 -57.67 45.23
C ARG A 100 -8.16 -57.62 46.72
N LEU A 101 -8.63 -56.46 47.21
CA LEU A 101 -9.03 -56.30 48.61
C LEU A 101 -10.41 -56.92 48.85
N TYR A 102 -11.27 -56.87 47.84
CA TYR A 102 -12.56 -57.55 47.87
C TYR A 102 -12.39 -59.08 47.96
N LEU A 103 -11.53 -59.66 47.11
CA LEU A 103 -11.15 -61.07 47.12
C LEU A 103 -10.52 -61.50 48.45
N ALA A 104 -9.64 -60.68 49.02
CA ALA A 104 -9.05 -60.92 50.33
C ALA A 104 -10.13 -61.02 51.44
N GLY A 105 -11.19 -60.22 51.34
CA GLY A 105 -12.33 -60.30 52.25
C GLY A 105 -13.05 -61.65 52.18
N TYR A 106 -13.39 -62.14 50.98
CA TYR A 106 -14.00 -63.47 50.85
C TYR A 106 -13.07 -64.59 51.31
N SER A 107 -11.76 -64.47 51.09
CA SER A 107 -10.78 -65.43 51.63
C SER A 107 -10.84 -65.48 53.16
N PHE A 108 -10.88 -64.32 53.83
CA PHE A 108 -11.02 -64.25 55.29
C PHE A 108 -12.29 -64.95 55.78
N PHE A 109 -13.44 -64.64 55.16
CA PHE A 109 -14.71 -65.27 55.52
C PHE A 109 -14.67 -66.78 55.27
N LEU A 110 -14.09 -67.23 54.16
CA LEU A 110 -13.98 -68.65 53.86
C LEU A 110 -13.14 -69.40 54.90
N ASP A 111 -12.00 -68.86 55.31
CA ASP A 111 -11.13 -69.47 56.33
C ASP A 111 -11.85 -69.55 57.69
N ALA A 112 -12.45 -68.44 58.14
CA ALA A 112 -13.17 -68.39 59.41
C ALA A 112 -14.38 -69.35 59.43
N LEU A 113 -15.18 -69.36 58.37
CA LEU A 113 -16.34 -70.25 58.27
C LEU A 113 -15.93 -71.72 58.19
N THR A 114 -14.79 -72.03 57.55
CA THR A 114 -14.24 -73.38 57.50
C THR A 114 -13.93 -73.91 58.89
N GLU A 115 -13.26 -73.12 59.73
CA GLU A 115 -12.93 -73.49 61.10
C GLU A 115 -14.20 -73.77 61.94
N HIS A 116 -15.21 -72.88 61.86
CA HIS A 116 -16.45 -73.05 62.60
C HIS A 116 -17.25 -74.29 62.14
N VAL A 117 -17.37 -74.54 60.83
CA VAL A 117 -18.12 -75.69 60.31
C VAL A 117 -17.44 -77.01 60.63
N ILE A 118 -16.11 -77.07 60.50
CA ILE A 118 -15.34 -78.28 60.86
C ILE A 118 -15.46 -78.56 62.37
N THR A 119 -15.35 -77.53 63.21
CA THR A 119 -15.47 -77.65 64.66
C THR A 119 -16.87 -78.11 65.08
N PHE A 120 -17.91 -77.53 64.49
CA PHE A 120 -19.31 -77.88 64.77
C PHE A 120 -19.62 -79.33 64.39
N TYR A 121 -19.12 -79.79 63.24
CA TYR A 121 -19.31 -81.15 62.73
C TYR A 121 -18.11 -82.08 63.02
N LYS A 122 -17.31 -81.82 64.06
CA LYS A 122 -16.09 -82.61 64.37
C LYS A 122 -16.30 -84.13 64.47
N ARG A 123 -17.52 -84.56 64.82
CA ARG A 123 -17.91 -85.99 64.91
C ARG A 123 -18.67 -86.50 63.67
N LYS A 124 -18.98 -85.64 62.69
CA LYS A 124 -19.76 -85.92 61.48
C LYS A 124 -19.07 -85.34 60.24
N PRO A 125 -17.86 -85.82 59.86
CA PRO A 125 -17.03 -85.21 58.82
C PRO A 125 -17.71 -85.14 57.44
N ARG A 126 -18.59 -86.11 57.11
CA ARG A 126 -19.36 -86.08 55.85
C ARG A 126 -20.34 -84.90 55.77
N LEU A 127 -20.95 -84.51 56.90
CA LEU A 127 -21.82 -83.33 56.96
C LEU A 127 -21.01 -82.04 56.90
N ALA A 128 -19.82 -82.00 57.53
CA ALA A 128 -18.90 -80.88 57.43
C ALA A 128 -18.51 -80.58 55.98
N VAL A 129 -18.15 -81.62 55.21
CA VAL A 129 -17.80 -81.49 53.79
C VAL A 129 -18.97 -80.99 52.96
N ARG A 130 -20.19 -81.51 53.17
CA ARG A 130 -21.39 -81.06 52.47
C ARG A 130 -21.73 -79.60 52.76
N ALA A 131 -21.76 -79.23 54.05
CA ALA A 131 -21.99 -77.85 54.49
C ALA A 131 -20.94 -76.88 53.92
N MET A 132 -19.65 -77.25 53.96
CA MET A 132 -18.58 -76.41 53.42
C MET A 132 -18.60 -76.29 51.90
N LYS A 133 -18.96 -77.34 51.17
CA LYS A 133 -19.17 -77.25 49.71
C LYS A 133 -20.27 -76.25 49.37
N ALA A 134 -21.37 -76.28 50.12
CA ALA A 134 -22.49 -75.36 49.94
C ALA A 134 -22.10 -73.91 50.29
N VAL A 135 -21.39 -73.70 51.41
CA VAL A 135 -20.86 -72.39 51.79
C VAL A 135 -19.93 -71.84 50.71
N HIS A 136 -18.94 -72.62 50.29
CA HIS A 136 -18.00 -72.24 49.24
C HIS A 136 -18.71 -71.83 47.95
N ALA A 137 -19.67 -72.64 47.49
CA ALA A 137 -20.44 -72.33 46.29
C ALA A 137 -21.25 -71.02 46.40
N ALA A 138 -21.86 -70.77 47.56
CA ALA A 138 -22.57 -69.51 47.83
C ALA A 138 -21.61 -68.30 47.84
N LEU A 139 -20.45 -68.40 48.50
CA LEU A 139 -19.46 -67.33 48.52
C LEU A 139 -18.93 -66.96 47.14
N PHE A 140 -18.63 -67.96 46.31
CA PHE A 140 -18.16 -67.71 44.95
C PHE A 140 -19.25 -67.14 44.05
N LEU A 141 -20.52 -67.51 44.26
CA LEU A 141 -21.64 -66.88 43.56
C LEU A 141 -21.73 -65.39 43.89
N ASP A 142 -21.72 -65.06 45.18
CA ASP A 142 -21.82 -63.70 45.67
C ASP A 142 -20.66 -62.81 45.20
N LEU A 143 -19.45 -63.35 45.28
CA LEU A 143 -18.24 -62.73 44.75
C LEU A 143 -18.35 -62.46 43.25
N THR A 144 -18.80 -63.44 42.46
CA THR A 144 -18.96 -63.30 41.00
C THR A 144 -19.98 -62.21 40.66
N MET A 145 -21.16 -62.26 41.29
CA MET A 145 -22.24 -61.30 41.05
C MET A 145 -21.81 -59.87 41.38
N SER A 146 -21.07 -59.68 42.46
CA SER A 146 -20.63 -58.35 42.89
C SER A 146 -19.43 -57.83 42.08
N LEU A 147 -18.52 -58.70 41.64
CA LEU A 147 -17.42 -58.32 40.73
C LEU A 147 -17.91 -57.96 39.33
N GLU A 148 -18.91 -58.67 38.81
CA GLU A 148 -19.50 -58.36 37.51
C GLU A 148 -20.05 -56.92 37.48
N VAL A 149 -20.81 -56.55 38.52
CA VAL A 149 -21.34 -55.18 38.67
C VAL A 149 -20.24 -54.16 38.86
N TYR A 150 -19.19 -54.49 39.61
CA TYR A 150 -18.03 -53.61 39.79
C TYR A 150 -17.37 -53.28 38.44
N PHE A 151 -17.05 -54.31 37.63
CA PHE A 151 -16.40 -54.12 36.35
C PHE A 151 -17.32 -53.46 35.31
N GLU A 152 -18.63 -53.72 35.35
CA GLU A 152 -19.62 -53.05 34.50
C GLU A 152 -19.65 -51.54 34.75
N ILE A 153 -19.66 -51.12 36.02
CA ILE A 153 -19.66 -49.71 36.42
C ILE A 153 -18.36 -49.01 36.01
N GLU A 154 -17.21 -49.62 36.28
CA GLU A 154 -15.90 -49.04 35.90
C GLU A 154 -15.72 -48.97 34.39
N ARG A 155 -16.19 -49.96 33.62
CA ARG A 155 -16.21 -49.91 32.15
C ARG A 155 -17.08 -48.77 31.65
N THR A 156 -18.31 -48.64 32.16
CA THR A 156 -19.22 -47.55 31.77
C THR A 156 -18.65 -46.18 32.10
N ARG A 157 -18.00 -46.04 33.28
CA ARG A 157 -17.34 -44.81 33.70
C ARG A 157 -16.18 -44.45 32.77
N THR A 158 -15.36 -45.43 32.42
CA THR A 158 -14.25 -45.26 31.49
C THR A 158 -14.74 -44.86 30.10
N ASN A 159 -15.74 -45.56 29.56
CA ASN A 159 -16.31 -45.25 28.25
C ASN A 159 -16.87 -43.83 28.18
N ARG A 160 -17.63 -43.40 29.20
CA ARG A 160 -18.14 -42.02 29.26
C ARG A 160 -17.03 -40.97 29.34
N ALA A 161 -15.95 -41.25 30.08
CA ALA A 161 -14.81 -40.35 30.15
C ALA A 161 -14.11 -40.25 28.79
N VAL A 162 -13.93 -41.38 28.10
CA VAL A 162 -13.37 -41.43 26.74
C VAL A 162 -14.26 -40.67 25.77
N GLU A 163 -15.58 -40.85 25.80
CA GLU A 163 -16.53 -40.12 24.96
C GLU A 163 -16.49 -38.61 25.21
N GLY A 164 -16.48 -38.20 26.48
CA GLY A 164 -16.38 -36.78 26.87
C GLY A 164 -15.10 -36.13 26.36
N HIS A 165 -13.94 -36.73 26.67
CA HIS A 165 -12.65 -36.22 26.21
C HIS A 165 -12.51 -36.26 24.67
N SER A 166 -13.09 -37.28 24.02
CA SER A 166 -13.14 -37.38 22.56
C SER A 166 -13.95 -36.25 21.94
N SER A 167 -15.11 -35.92 22.53
CA SER A 167 -15.96 -34.82 22.08
C SER A 167 -15.27 -33.46 22.27
N ASP A 168 -14.65 -33.23 23.42
CA ASP A 168 -13.92 -31.98 23.71
C ASP A 168 -12.72 -31.81 22.76
N PHE A 169 -11.99 -32.89 22.50
CA PHE A 169 -10.88 -32.90 21.55
C PHE A 169 -11.36 -32.61 20.13
N GLN A 170 -12.44 -33.28 19.68
CA GLN A 170 -13.03 -33.05 18.36
C GLN A 170 -13.50 -31.60 18.19
N GLY A 171 -14.16 -31.02 19.20
CA GLY A 171 -14.62 -29.63 19.17
C GLY A 171 -13.45 -28.64 19.10
N THR A 172 -12.42 -28.85 19.91
CA THR A 172 -11.24 -27.98 19.96
C THR A 172 -10.47 -28.02 18.64
N VAL A 173 -10.17 -29.22 18.12
CA VAL A 173 -9.44 -29.36 16.86
C VAL A 173 -10.29 -28.90 15.68
N GLY A 174 -11.60 -29.18 15.68
CA GLY A 174 -12.53 -28.68 14.66
C GLY A 174 -12.55 -27.16 14.59
N GLY A 175 -12.52 -26.47 15.74
CA GLY A 175 -12.41 -25.01 15.80
C GLY A 175 -11.10 -24.49 15.19
N ILE A 176 -9.96 -25.14 15.49
CA ILE A 176 -8.64 -24.79 14.94
C ILE A 176 -8.62 -25.00 13.42
N VAL A 177 -9.11 -26.15 12.93
CA VAL A 177 -9.21 -26.47 11.50
C VAL A 177 -10.09 -25.45 10.77
N GLY A 178 -11.25 -25.11 11.34
CA GLY A 178 -12.14 -24.10 10.78
C GLY A 178 -11.48 -22.72 10.68
N GLY A 179 -10.76 -22.31 11.73
CA GLY A 179 -9.98 -21.08 11.72
C GLY A 179 -8.85 -21.09 10.68
N LEU A 180 -8.18 -22.23 10.52
CA LEU A 180 -7.10 -22.41 9.56
C LEU A 180 -7.59 -22.32 8.11
N SER A 181 -8.73 -22.95 7.81
CA SER A 181 -9.36 -22.91 6.49
C SER A 181 -9.88 -21.49 6.14
N ALA A 182 -10.44 -20.78 7.13
CA ALA A 182 -10.84 -19.39 6.96
C ALA A 182 -9.63 -18.48 6.68
N ALA A 183 -8.52 -18.65 7.42
CA ALA A 183 -7.28 -17.90 7.20
C ALA A 183 -6.68 -18.18 5.82
N ALA A 184 -6.66 -19.44 5.37
CA ALA A 184 -6.23 -19.81 4.03
C ALA A 184 -7.07 -19.13 2.94
N THR A 185 -8.39 -19.14 3.07
CA THR A 185 -9.30 -18.46 2.13
C THR A 185 -9.03 -16.95 2.08
N GLN A 186 -8.81 -16.32 3.23
CA GLN A 186 -8.50 -14.89 3.31
C GLN A 186 -7.13 -14.56 2.68
N LEU A 187 -6.13 -15.42 2.85
CA LEU A 187 -4.83 -15.27 2.20
C LEU A 187 -4.94 -15.36 0.69
N GLY A 188 -5.69 -16.34 0.15
CA GLY A 188 -5.93 -16.45 -1.30
C GLY A 188 -6.66 -15.23 -1.88
N ALA A 189 -7.67 -14.70 -1.16
CA ALA A 189 -8.33 -13.47 -1.56
C ALA A 189 -7.37 -12.26 -1.57
N SER A 190 -6.52 -12.15 -0.54
CA SER A 190 -5.52 -11.08 -0.43
C SER A 190 -4.46 -11.17 -1.53
N ALA A 191 -4.00 -12.38 -1.85
CA ALA A 191 -3.09 -12.66 -2.96
C ALA A 191 -3.69 -12.18 -4.29
N LYS A 192 -4.95 -12.54 -4.57
CA LYS A 192 -5.66 -12.08 -5.78
C LYS A 192 -5.74 -10.56 -5.88
N THR A 193 -6.14 -9.88 -4.81
CA THR A 193 -6.18 -8.40 -4.78
C THR A 193 -4.80 -7.80 -5.03
N MET A 194 -3.74 -8.41 -4.50
CA MET A 194 -2.38 -7.94 -4.73
C MET A 194 -1.91 -8.18 -6.17
N THR A 195 -2.32 -9.27 -6.81
CA THR A 195 -2.12 -9.48 -8.26
C THR A 195 -2.76 -8.36 -9.08
N ASP A 196 -4.04 -8.06 -8.84
CA ASP A 196 -4.77 -7.03 -9.57
C ASP A 196 -4.14 -5.63 -9.38
N ALA A 197 -3.71 -5.34 -8.14
CA ALA A 197 -2.99 -4.10 -7.83
C ALA A 197 -1.64 -4.02 -8.57
N THR A 198 -0.89 -5.12 -8.61
CA THR A 198 0.41 -5.18 -9.30
C THR A 198 0.25 -4.99 -10.81
N GLN A 199 -0.78 -5.59 -11.42
CA GLN A 199 -1.11 -5.38 -12.83
C GLN A 199 -1.46 -3.93 -13.12
N THR A 200 -2.24 -3.29 -12.24
CA THR A 200 -2.59 -1.87 -12.37
C THR A 200 -1.34 -0.99 -12.31
N VAL A 201 -0.44 -1.23 -11.35
CA VAL A 201 0.83 -0.51 -11.22
C VAL A 201 1.68 -0.64 -12.48
N ARG A 202 1.75 -1.83 -13.09
CA ARG A 202 2.48 -2.02 -14.35
C ARG A 202 1.85 -1.26 -15.52
N GLY A 203 0.52 -1.21 -15.59
CA GLY A 203 -0.20 -0.41 -16.57
C GLY A 203 0.13 1.09 -16.45
N GLU A 204 0.09 1.62 -15.23
CA GLU A 204 0.44 3.02 -14.96
C GLU A 204 1.93 3.31 -15.24
N ALA A 205 2.83 2.36 -14.92
CA ALA A 205 4.25 2.48 -15.23
C ALA A 205 4.51 2.53 -16.75
N ALA A 206 3.76 1.77 -17.55
CA ALA A 206 3.81 1.82 -19.00
C ALA A 206 3.30 3.16 -19.55
N ASN A 207 2.19 3.69 -18.99
CA ASN A 207 1.69 5.01 -19.35
C ASN A 207 2.71 6.12 -19.04
N ALA A 208 3.35 6.07 -17.86
CA ALA A 208 4.39 7.00 -17.46
C ALA A 208 5.62 6.93 -18.39
N ARG A 209 6.02 5.74 -18.83
CA ARG A 209 7.08 5.55 -19.83
C ARG A 209 6.75 6.28 -21.13
N SER A 210 5.56 6.03 -21.69
CA SER A 210 5.13 6.66 -22.94
C SER A 210 5.02 8.19 -22.81
N ALA A 211 4.57 8.69 -21.66
CA ALA A 211 4.55 10.12 -21.39
C ALA A 211 5.95 10.74 -21.35
N ALA A 212 6.93 10.05 -20.75
CA ALA A 212 8.33 10.49 -20.72
C ALA A 212 9.00 10.48 -22.10
N GLU A 213 8.67 9.48 -22.94
CA GLU A 213 9.13 9.43 -24.34
C GLU A 213 8.61 10.62 -25.13
N LYS A 214 7.29 10.87 -25.08
CA LYS A 214 6.68 12.04 -25.73
C LYS A 214 7.22 13.37 -25.21
N ALA A 215 7.50 13.46 -23.91
CA ALA A 215 8.13 14.63 -23.33
C ALA A 215 9.54 14.84 -23.91
N SER A 216 10.31 13.78 -24.09
CA SER A 216 11.65 13.84 -24.70
C SER A 216 11.59 14.30 -26.16
N GLU A 217 10.67 13.74 -26.96
CA GLU A 217 10.44 14.15 -28.35
C GLU A 217 10.05 15.64 -28.46
N ASN A 218 9.14 16.10 -27.60
CA ASN A 218 8.73 17.50 -27.57
C ASN A 218 9.90 18.42 -27.21
N VAL A 219 10.77 18.01 -26.29
CA VAL A 219 11.93 18.78 -25.87
C VAL A 219 13.00 18.83 -26.97
N GLU A 220 13.19 17.75 -27.74
CA GLU A 220 14.03 17.75 -28.94
C GLU A 220 13.50 18.76 -29.98
N ALA A 221 12.19 18.79 -30.21
CA ALA A 221 11.56 19.78 -31.09
C ALA A 221 11.75 21.23 -30.60
N VAL A 222 11.61 21.47 -29.29
CA VAL A 222 11.89 22.79 -28.68
C VAL A 222 13.35 23.18 -28.84
N SER A 223 14.28 22.24 -28.68
CA SER A 223 15.72 22.50 -28.85
C SER A 223 16.04 22.89 -30.29
N ALA A 224 15.49 22.17 -31.27
CA ALA A 224 15.65 22.51 -32.68
C ALA A 224 15.06 23.90 -33.01
N ALA A 225 13.87 24.22 -32.50
CA ALA A 225 13.27 25.54 -32.68
C ALA A 225 14.10 26.66 -32.00
N ALA A 226 14.70 26.38 -30.85
CA ALA A 226 15.59 27.33 -30.17
C ALA A 226 16.88 27.57 -30.96
N GLU A 227 17.47 26.53 -31.57
CA GLU A 227 18.63 26.66 -32.46
C GLU A 227 18.31 27.52 -33.69
N GLU A 228 17.14 27.31 -34.32
CA GLU A 228 16.67 28.15 -35.43
C GLU A 228 16.44 29.60 -35.00
N LEU A 229 15.84 29.82 -33.83
CA LEU A 229 15.68 31.17 -33.25
C LEU A 229 17.04 31.83 -33.00
N SER A 230 18.01 31.13 -32.41
CA SER A 230 19.37 31.65 -32.20
C SER A 230 20.07 32.00 -33.52
N ALA A 231 19.80 31.29 -34.61
CA ALA A 231 20.31 31.63 -35.93
C ALA A 231 19.62 32.90 -36.48
N SER A 232 18.30 33.00 -36.34
CA SER A 232 17.53 34.17 -36.76
C SER A 232 17.94 35.44 -36.00
N ILE A 233 18.13 35.35 -34.68
CA ILE A 233 18.55 36.47 -33.84
C ILE A 233 19.95 36.97 -34.25
N ARG A 234 20.90 36.06 -34.53
CA ARG A 234 22.24 36.44 -35.02
C ARG A 234 22.20 37.15 -36.38
N GLU A 235 21.28 36.76 -37.26
CA GLU A 235 21.09 37.45 -38.54
C GLU A 235 20.47 38.84 -38.35
N ILE A 236 19.51 38.99 -37.42
CA ILE A 236 18.96 40.30 -37.06
C ILE A 236 20.06 41.19 -36.47
N GLU A 237 20.90 40.68 -35.57
CA GLU A 237 22.03 41.41 -35.01
C GLU A 237 22.94 41.95 -36.11
N ARG A 238 23.30 41.10 -37.08
CA ARG A 238 24.13 41.48 -38.23
C ARG A 238 23.47 42.57 -39.08
N GLN A 239 22.17 42.47 -39.33
CA GLN A 239 21.42 43.48 -40.10
C GLN A 239 21.34 44.82 -39.36
N VAL A 240 21.14 44.81 -38.05
CA VAL A 240 21.10 46.03 -37.24
C VAL A 240 22.47 46.73 -37.23
N GLN A 241 23.56 45.97 -37.13
CA GLN A 241 24.92 46.53 -37.25
C GLN A 241 25.17 47.15 -38.64
N ASP A 242 24.72 46.51 -39.72
CA ASP A 242 24.84 47.06 -41.08
C ASP A 242 24.00 48.34 -41.23
N ILE A 243 22.77 48.37 -40.73
CA ILE A 243 21.91 49.56 -40.75
C ILE A 243 22.57 50.70 -39.97
N SER A 244 23.07 50.46 -38.76
CA SER A 244 23.75 51.46 -37.96
C SER A 244 24.98 52.04 -38.69
N GLY A 245 25.79 51.18 -39.31
CA GLY A 245 26.95 51.61 -40.11
C GLY A 245 26.55 52.45 -41.34
N ARG A 246 25.47 52.09 -42.02
CA ARG A 246 24.94 52.85 -43.16
C ARG A 246 24.35 54.18 -42.75
N SER A 247 23.61 54.25 -41.63
CA SER A 247 23.09 55.50 -41.08
C SER A 247 24.21 56.47 -40.74
N GLN A 248 25.28 56.01 -40.09
CA GLN A 248 26.47 56.84 -39.81
C GLN A 248 27.19 57.30 -41.09
N ALA A 249 27.20 56.50 -42.15
CA ALA A 249 27.75 56.90 -43.44
C ALA A 249 26.86 57.94 -44.15
N ALA A 250 25.54 57.79 -44.04
CA ALA A 250 24.56 58.74 -44.59
C ALA A 250 24.65 60.09 -43.86
N ASP A 251 24.72 60.09 -42.53
CA ASP A 251 24.87 61.30 -41.72
C ASP A 251 26.11 62.11 -42.11
N ARG A 252 27.26 61.45 -42.30
CA ARG A 252 28.48 62.09 -42.79
C ARG A 252 28.29 62.74 -44.16
N LYS A 253 27.70 62.03 -45.13
CA LYS A 253 27.42 62.57 -46.47
C LYS A 253 26.45 63.74 -46.43
N LEU A 254 25.48 63.70 -45.53
CA LEU A 254 24.54 64.78 -45.31
C LEU A 254 25.25 66.02 -44.76
N GLY A 255 26.19 65.84 -43.84
CA GLY A 255 27.08 66.90 -43.35
C GLY A 255 27.90 67.55 -44.47
N ASP A 256 28.51 66.76 -45.34
CA ASP A 256 29.26 67.26 -46.50
C ASP A 256 28.38 68.08 -47.45
N ALA A 257 27.17 67.59 -47.73
CA ALA A 257 26.23 68.28 -48.62
C ALA A 257 25.67 69.57 -47.97
N ARG A 258 25.45 69.61 -46.65
CA ARG A 258 25.07 70.85 -45.93
C ARG A 258 26.17 71.91 -46.08
N ALA A 259 27.43 71.52 -45.97
CA ALA A 259 28.56 72.44 -46.20
C ALA A 259 28.66 72.94 -47.66
N VAL A 260 28.13 72.20 -48.64
CA VAL A 260 28.00 72.69 -50.03
C VAL A 260 26.87 73.70 -50.15
N VAL A 261 25.70 73.40 -49.58
CA VAL A 261 24.53 74.29 -49.57
C VAL A 261 24.85 75.61 -48.87
N ASP A 262 25.52 75.59 -47.73
CA ASP A 262 25.98 76.81 -47.03
C ASP A 262 26.89 77.67 -47.92
N ARG A 263 27.84 77.05 -48.63
CA ARG A 263 28.72 77.77 -49.57
C ARG A 263 27.94 78.38 -50.74
N LEU A 264 26.93 77.68 -51.25
CA LEU A 264 26.04 78.20 -52.30
C LEU A 264 25.20 79.37 -51.79
N GLN A 265 24.71 79.29 -50.55
CA GLN A 265 23.97 80.38 -49.91
C GLN A 265 24.84 81.64 -49.77
N THR A 266 26.08 81.49 -49.30
CA THR A 266 27.05 82.59 -49.23
C THR A 266 27.31 83.17 -50.61
N ALA A 267 27.62 82.34 -51.61
CA ALA A 267 27.89 82.80 -52.96
C ALA A 267 26.69 83.54 -53.59
N ALA A 268 25.46 83.06 -53.39
CA ALA A 268 24.26 83.72 -53.88
C ALA A 268 24.00 85.07 -53.18
N ASN A 269 24.30 85.17 -51.88
CA ASN A 269 24.25 86.43 -51.15
C ASN A 269 25.28 87.44 -51.69
N ASP A 270 26.52 87.00 -51.91
CA ASP A 270 27.60 87.85 -52.45
C ASP A 270 27.27 88.36 -53.86
N ILE A 271 26.74 87.48 -54.74
CA ILE A 271 26.27 87.88 -56.07
C ILE A 271 25.12 88.89 -55.94
N GLY A 272 24.17 88.67 -55.03
CA GLY A 272 23.09 89.62 -54.77
C GLY A 272 23.59 91.02 -54.38
N GLN A 273 24.63 91.10 -53.55
CA GLN A 273 25.28 92.38 -53.19
C GLN A 273 25.92 93.05 -54.41
N ILE A 274 26.62 92.28 -55.25
CA ILE A 274 27.23 92.79 -56.49
C ILE A 274 26.15 93.33 -57.45
N ILE A 275 25.05 92.60 -57.63
CA ILE A 275 23.96 93.03 -58.52
C ILE A 275 23.31 94.33 -58.02
N SER A 276 23.08 94.46 -56.71
CA SER A 276 22.56 95.70 -56.11
C SER A 276 23.51 96.90 -56.32
N LEU A 277 24.83 96.67 -56.25
CA LEU A 277 25.83 97.69 -56.57
C LEU A 277 25.77 98.09 -58.05
N ILE A 278 25.66 97.12 -58.97
CA ILE A 278 25.56 97.40 -60.41
C ILE A 278 24.27 98.18 -60.73
N GLU A 279 23.14 97.80 -60.12
CA GLU A 279 21.88 98.54 -60.26
C GLU A 279 22.01 99.99 -59.77
N THR A 280 22.71 100.21 -58.65
CA THR A 280 23.03 101.55 -58.14
C THR A 280 23.88 102.34 -59.13
N ILE A 281 24.92 101.72 -59.70
CA ILE A 281 25.79 102.34 -60.71
C ILE A 281 24.99 102.67 -61.98
N ALA A 282 24.12 101.77 -62.44
CA ALA A 282 23.27 101.98 -63.61
C ALA A 282 22.31 103.16 -63.40
N SER A 283 21.67 103.23 -62.22
CA SER A 283 20.80 104.34 -61.84
C SER A 283 21.55 105.69 -61.79
N GLN A 284 22.74 105.71 -61.18
CA GLN A 284 23.61 106.90 -61.18
C GLN A 284 24.05 107.30 -62.60
N THR A 285 24.38 106.31 -63.45
CA THR A 285 24.77 106.54 -64.84
C THR A 285 23.61 107.12 -65.65
N ASN A 286 22.39 106.63 -65.45
CA ASN A 286 21.18 107.15 -66.06
C ASN A 286 20.91 108.60 -65.64
N LEU A 287 21.11 108.94 -64.35
CA LEU A 287 21.01 110.31 -63.85
C LEU A 287 22.08 111.24 -64.43
N LEU A 288 23.32 110.78 -64.52
CA LEU A 288 24.42 111.52 -65.16
C LEU A 288 24.14 111.78 -66.64
N ALA A 289 23.68 110.75 -67.37
CA ALA A 289 23.31 110.84 -68.78
C ALA A 289 22.10 111.77 -69.01
N LEU A 290 21.13 111.77 -68.09
CA LEU A 290 20.01 112.70 -68.10
C LEU A 290 20.47 114.14 -67.92
N ASN A 291 21.33 114.40 -66.92
CA ASN A 291 21.90 115.73 -66.70
C ASN A 291 22.72 116.21 -67.91
N ALA A 292 23.51 115.32 -68.52
CA ALA A 292 24.26 115.60 -69.74
C ALA A 292 23.33 115.91 -70.94
N THR A 293 22.20 115.20 -71.06
CA THR A 293 21.19 115.46 -72.10
C THR A 293 20.54 116.84 -71.92
N ILE A 294 20.26 117.24 -70.67
CA ILE A 294 19.72 118.56 -70.34
C ILE A 294 20.72 119.66 -70.72
N GLU A 295 22.00 119.51 -70.35
CA GLU A 295 23.02 120.51 -70.66
C GLU A 295 23.33 120.58 -72.16
N ALA A 296 23.28 119.44 -72.87
CA ALA A 296 23.39 119.39 -74.33
C ALA A 296 22.23 120.12 -75.02
N ALA A 297 21.00 119.98 -74.52
CA ALA A 297 19.84 120.73 -75.01
C ALA A 297 19.97 122.24 -74.75
N ARG A 298 20.59 122.62 -73.62
CA ARG A 298 20.86 124.01 -73.23
C ARG A 298 21.90 124.69 -74.13
N ALA A 299 22.85 123.93 -74.66
CA ALA A 299 23.86 124.40 -75.61
C ALA A 299 23.35 124.56 -77.06
N GLY A 300 22.08 124.21 -77.35
CA GLY A 300 21.47 124.39 -78.67
C GLY A 300 22.16 123.59 -79.79
N ASP A 301 22.43 124.23 -80.93
CA ASP A 301 23.03 123.55 -82.09
C ASP A 301 24.45 123.01 -81.84
N ALA A 302 25.21 123.63 -80.94
CA ALA A 302 26.56 123.18 -80.58
C ALA A 302 26.58 121.89 -79.74
N GLY A 303 25.46 121.55 -79.07
CA GLY A 303 25.34 120.38 -78.19
C GLY A 303 24.81 119.11 -78.86
N LYS A 304 24.42 119.15 -80.14
CA LYS A 304 23.74 118.02 -80.83
C LYS A 304 24.50 116.69 -80.78
N GLY A 305 25.82 116.70 -81.02
CA GLY A 305 26.64 115.49 -80.94
C GLY A 305 26.73 114.92 -79.53
N PHE A 306 26.81 115.79 -78.52
CA PHE A 306 26.84 115.40 -77.11
C PHE A 306 25.49 114.86 -76.63
N ALA A 307 24.38 115.43 -77.13
CA ALA A 307 23.02 114.96 -76.83
C ALA A 307 22.79 113.52 -77.32
N VAL A 308 23.32 113.15 -78.50
CA VAL A 308 23.21 111.78 -79.02
C VAL A 308 23.96 110.79 -78.13
N VAL A 309 25.21 111.11 -77.75
CA VAL A 309 26.00 110.25 -76.85
C VAL A 309 25.34 110.14 -75.47
N ALA A 310 24.87 111.25 -74.90
CA ALA A 310 24.18 111.25 -73.61
C ALA A 310 22.90 110.39 -73.65
N ASN A 311 22.13 110.45 -74.75
CA ASN A 311 20.95 109.60 -74.91
C ASN A 311 21.31 108.12 -75.08
N GLU A 312 22.39 107.80 -75.80
CA GLU A 312 22.87 106.42 -75.94
C GLU A 312 23.32 105.83 -74.59
N VAL A 313 24.07 106.61 -73.79
CA VAL A 313 24.47 106.23 -72.42
C VAL A 313 23.24 106.04 -71.53
N LYS A 314 22.22 106.89 -71.67
CA LYS A 314 20.95 106.76 -70.94
C LYS A 314 20.21 105.46 -71.30
N VAL A 315 20.14 105.12 -72.59
CA VAL A 315 19.54 103.85 -73.05
C VAL A 315 20.31 102.65 -72.51
N LEU A 316 21.65 102.66 -72.59
CA LEU A 316 22.50 101.59 -72.08
C LEU A 316 22.38 101.42 -70.56
N ALA A 317 22.27 102.53 -69.81
CA ALA A 317 22.04 102.51 -68.37
C ALA A 317 20.68 101.89 -68.01
N ASN A 318 19.61 102.23 -68.74
CA ASN A 318 18.29 101.60 -68.54
C ASN A 318 18.30 100.10 -68.89
N GLN A 319 18.95 99.71 -69.99
CA GLN A 319 19.13 98.30 -70.35
C GLN A 319 19.92 97.54 -69.27
N THR A 320 20.97 98.16 -68.73
CA THR A 320 21.75 97.59 -67.61
C THR A 320 20.88 97.41 -66.38
N SER A 321 20.08 98.41 -66.01
CA SER A 321 19.17 98.35 -64.85
C SER A 321 18.11 97.26 -65.01
N GLN A 322 17.57 97.09 -66.23
CA GLN A 322 16.62 96.03 -66.53
C GLN A 322 17.29 94.65 -66.42
N ALA A 323 18.46 94.47 -67.03
CA ALA A 323 19.21 93.21 -66.96
C ALA A 323 19.61 92.85 -65.53
N THR A 324 20.04 93.83 -64.71
CA THR A 324 20.31 93.59 -63.28
C THR A 324 19.06 93.21 -62.50
N GLY A 325 17.90 93.79 -62.83
CA GLY A 325 16.62 93.41 -62.22
C GLY A 325 16.23 91.96 -62.53
N GLU A 326 16.41 91.54 -63.78
CA GLU A 326 16.19 90.13 -64.20
C GLU A 326 17.15 89.17 -63.48
N ILE A 327 18.45 89.52 -63.39
CA ILE A 327 19.44 88.71 -62.66
C ILE A 327 19.12 88.67 -61.17
N SER A 328 18.69 89.78 -60.57
CA SER A 328 18.29 89.85 -59.16
C SER A 328 17.13 88.88 -58.87
N GLY A 329 16.12 88.85 -59.75
CA GLY A 329 15.03 87.86 -59.69
C GLY A 329 15.55 86.41 -59.77
N LEU A 330 16.50 86.15 -60.68
CA LEU A 330 17.12 84.82 -60.83
C LEU A 330 17.89 84.40 -59.56
N ILE A 331 18.67 85.31 -58.96
CA ILE A 331 19.41 85.06 -57.71
C ILE A 331 18.45 84.88 -56.53
N GLY A 332 17.33 85.61 -56.48
CA GLY A 332 16.25 85.38 -55.52
C GLY A 332 15.72 83.96 -55.60
N SER A 333 15.42 83.46 -56.80
CA SER A 333 14.99 82.09 -57.02
C SER A 333 16.06 81.06 -56.62
N VAL A 334 17.33 81.31 -56.93
CA VAL A 334 18.45 80.44 -56.50
C VAL A 334 18.53 80.39 -54.97
N ARG A 335 18.46 81.53 -54.28
CA ARG A 335 18.46 81.57 -52.80
C ARG A 335 17.29 80.78 -52.22
N SER A 336 16.09 80.93 -52.79
CA SER A 336 14.92 80.18 -52.34
C SER A 336 15.13 78.67 -52.50
N ALA A 337 15.66 78.22 -53.63
CA ALA A 337 15.94 76.81 -53.88
C ALA A 337 17.04 76.25 -52.96
N VAL A 338 18.04 77.07 -52.61
CA VAL A 338 19.10 76.71 -51.65
C VAL A 338 18.50 76.56 -50.24
N THR A 339 17.64 77.48 -49.80
CA THR A 339 16.94 77.37 -48.51
C THR A 339 16.05 76.12 -48.46
N GLU A 340 15.25 75.88 -49.50
CA GLU A 340 14.40 74.68 -49.59
C GLU A 340 15.22 73.38 -49.55
N SER A 341 16.39 73.38 -50.21
CA SER A 341 17.34 72.26 -50.13
C SER A 341 17.90 72.09 -48.72
N ALA A 342 18.24 73.18 -48.03
CA ALA A 342 18.73 73.13 -46.65
C ALA A 342 17.69 72.54 -45.69
N ASP A 343 16.43 72.96 -45.81
CA ASP A 343 15.31 72.47 -45.00
C ASP A 343 15.07 70.97 -45.24
N ALA A 344 15.03 70.54 -46.51
CA ALA A 344 14.92 69.12 -46.86
C ALA A 344 16.09 68.29 -46.29
N MET A 345 17.31 68.83 -46.32
CA MET A 345 18.46 68.18 -45.70
C MET A 345 18.38 68.15 -44.18
N GLN A 346 17.73 69.11 -43.53
CA GLN A 346 17.49 69.06 -42.08
C GLN A 346 16.53 67.92 -41.74
N GLU A 347 15.43 67.79 -42.47
CA GLU A 347 14.44 66.73 -42.31
C GLU A 347 15.06 65.34 -42.51
N VAL A 348 15.84 65.15 -43.58
CA VAL A 348 16.55 63.89 -43.82
C VAL A 348 17.53 63.56 -42.70
N GLY A 349 18.17 64.57 -42.09
CA GLY A 349 19.03 64.36 -40.93
C GLY A 349 18.28 63.88 -39.68
N GLY A 350 17.07 64.40 -39.46
CA GLY A 350 16.18 63.89 -38.41
C GLY A 350 15.87 62.41 -38.61
N ILE A 351 15.48 62.02 -39.83
CA ILE A 351 15.19 60.62 -40.18
C ILE A 351 16.40 59.70 -39.93
N ILE A 352 17.61 60.14 -40.26
CA ILE A 352 18.84 59.35 -40.02
C ILE A 352 19.14 59.21 -38.51
N SER A 353 18.88 60.25 -37.72
CA SER A 353 18.98 60.20 -36.27
C SER A 353 18.00 59.18 -35.69
N ASP A 354 16.73 59.23 -36.11
CA ASP A 354 15.69 58.29 -35.66
C ASP A 354 16.07 56.85 -36.02
N LEU A 355 16.62 56.61 -37.22
CA LEU A 355 17.12 55.29 -37.63
C LEU A 355 18.24 54.78 -36.72
N THR A 356 19.10 55.67 -36.24
CA THR A 356 20.20 55.31 -35.34
C THR A 356 19.68 54.95 -33.94
N GLU A 357 18.69 55.68 -33.44
CA GLU A 357 18.02 55.39 -32.18
C GLU A 357 17.27 54.06 -32.22
N ILE A 358 16.47 53.83 -33.28
CA ILE A 358 15.75 52.56 -33.50
C ILE A 358 16.73 51.39 -33.57
N SER A 359 17.84 51.53 -34.30
CA SER A 359 18.86 50.47 -34.39
C SER A 359 19.45 50.14 -33.02
N THR A 360 19.68 51.15 -32.18
CA THR A 360 20.18 50.95 -30.81
C THR A 360 19.16 50.23 -29.94
N ALA A 361 17.87 50.59 -30.05
CA ALA A 361 16.80 49.92 -29.32
C ALA A 361 16.65 48.45 -29.75
N ILE A 362 16.71 48.16 -31.06
CA ILE A 362 16.66 46.78 -31.57
C ILE A 362 17.87 45.99 -31.08
N ALA A 363 19.08 46.57 -31.07
CA ALA A 363 20.26 45.90 -30.55
C ALA A 363 20.10 45.50 -29.07
N GLY A 364 19.51 46.37 -28.25
CA GLY A 364 19.16 46.03 -26.86
C GLY A 364 18.18 44.85 -26.77
N ALA A 365 17.10 44.88 -27.56
CA ALA A 365 16.11 43.81 -27.60
C ALA A 365 16.72 42.47 -28.07
N VAL A 366 17.66 42.50 -29.01
CA VAL A 366 18.38 41.31 -29.51
C VAL A 366 19.20 40.65 -28.40
N VAL A 367 19.87 41.43 -27.54
CA VAL A 367 20.61 40.90 -26.39
C VAL A 367 19.67 40.19 -25.40
N GLU A 368 18.51 40.80 -25.10
CA GLU A 368 17.50 40.18 -24.24
C GLU A 368 16.93 38.89 -24.85
N GLN A 369 16.66 38.89 -26.16
CA GLN A 369 16.19 37.69 -26.88
C GLN A 369 17.21 36.57 -26.85
N CYS A 370 18.51 36.86 -27.06
CA CYS A 370 19.57 35.86 -26.93
C CYS A 370 19.58 35.23 -25.54
N ALA A 371 19.50 36.03 -24.48
CA ALA A 371 19.49 35.53 -23.11
C ALA A 371 18.27 34.64 -22.83
N ALA A 372 17.09 35.01 -23.33
CA ALA A 372 15.87 34.23 -23.21
C ALA A 372 15.95 32.91 -23.98
N THR A 373 16.48 32.91 -25.21
CA THR A 373 16.66 31.68 -26.00
C THR A 373 17.66 30.73 -25.34
N ASP A 374 18.77 31.24 -24.79
CA ASP A 374 19.72 30.43 -24.03
C ASP A 374 19.07 29.80 -22.78
N GLU A 375 18.16 30.51 -22.13
CA GLU A 375 17.41 29.99 -20.99
C GLU A 375 16.41 28.90 -21.41
N ILE A 376 15.76 29.04 -22.58
CA ILE A 376 14.90 27.99 -23.15
C ILE A 376 15.72 26.71 -23.40
N VAL A 377 16.90 26.82 -23.99
CA VAL A 377 17.79 25.67 -24.24
C VAL A 377 18.21 25.00 -22.93
N ARG A 378 18.57 25.78 -21.89
CA ARG A 378 18.91 25.22 -20.58
C ARG A 378 17.73 24.46 -19.96
N ASN A 379 16.53 25.04 -19.98
CA ASN A 379 15.33 24.40 -19.45
C ASN A 379 14.95 23.12 -20.24
N ALA A 380 15.11 23.15 -21.56
CA ALA A 380 14.92 21.98 -22.42
C ALA A 380 15.85 20.84 -21.99
N LEU A 381 17.15 21.10 -21.83
CA LEU A 381 18.11 20.08 -21.37
C LEU A 381 17.77 19.49 -19.99
N GLN A 382 17.30 20.34 -19.05
CA GLN A 382 16.83 19.86 -17.75
C GLN A 382 15.58 18.99 -17.87
N ALA A 383 14.63 19.36 -18.73
CA ALA A 383 13.43 18.55 -18.98
C ALA A 383 13.78 17.18 -19.59
N THR A 384 14.74 17.10 -20.52
CA THR A 384 15.25 15.81 -21.02
C THR A 384 15.85 14.96 -19.90
N GLN A 385 16.62 15.57 -19.01
CA GLN A 385 17.20 14.86 -17.87
C GLN A 385 16.12 14.30 -16.94
N HIS A 386 15.07 15.08 -16.65
CA HIS A 386 13.93 14.61 -15.85
C HIS A 386 13.16 13.48 -16.55
N ALA A 387 12.98 13.54 -17.87
CA ALA A 387 12.38 12.44 -18.62
C ALA A 387 13.18 11.14 -18.48
N ARG A 388 14.52 11.20 -18.53
CA ARG A 388 15.41 10.05 -18.29
C ARG A 388 15.33 9.52 -16.85
N GLU A 389 15.19 10.41 -15.88
CA GLU A 389 14.97 10.03 -14.47
C GLU A 389 13.65 9.28 -14.31
N VAL A 390 12.56 9.74 -14.96
CA VAL A 390 11.27 9.04 -14.98
C VAL A 390 11.42 7.63 -15.58
N HIS A 391 12.15 7.47 -16.68
CA HIS A 391 12.45 6.14 -17.24
C HIS A 391 13.12 5.21 -16.22
N THR A 392 14.13 5.71 -15.50
CA THR A 392 14.84 4.93 -14.48
C THR A 392 13.92 4.55 -13.32
N VAL A 393 13.04 5.46 -12.90
CA VAL A 393 12.03 5.18 -11.86
C VAL A 393 11.05 4.12 -12.33
N VAL A 394 10.56 4.21 -13.57
CA VAL A 394 9.65 3.24 -14.16
C VAL A 394 10.27 1.84 -14.23
N ASP A 395 11.54 1.72 -14.62
CA ASP A 395 12.22 0.41 -14.64
C ASP A 395 12.34 -0.21 -13.23
N ARG A 396 12.58 0.62 -12.21
CA ARG A 396 12.57 0.18 -10.81
C ARG A 396 11.18 -0.25 -10.36
N VAL A 397 10.13 0.45 -10.78
CA VAL A 397 8.74 0.08 -10.48
C VAL A 397 8.37 -1.26 -11.13
N ASP A 398 8.74 -1.49 -12.39
CA ASP A 398 8.47 -2.76 -13.07
C ASP A 398 9.21 -3.94 -12.40
N THR A 399 10.47 -3.71 -11.98
CA THR A 399 11.23 -4.69 -11.20
C THR A 399 10.56 -4.99 -9.86
N ALA A 400 10.11 -3.97 -9.14
CA ALA A 400 9.44 -4.13 -7.85
C ALA A 400 8.07 -4.85 -8.02
N ALA A 401 7.34 -4.53 -9.09
CA ALA A 401 6.09 -5.19 -9.44
C ALA A 401 6.31 -6.68 -9.75
N ALA A 402 7.34 -7.03 -10.51
CA ALA A 402 7.70 -8.43 -10.77
C ALA A 402 8.07 -9.21 -9.49
N GLY A 403 8.78 -8.54 -8.57
CA GLY A 403 9.07 -9.09 -7.25
C GLY A 403 7.81 -9.31 -6.41
N ALA A 404 6.88 -8.36 -6.42
CA ALA A 404 5.59 -8.49 -5.75
C ALA A 404 4.75 -9.63 -6.33
N GLU A 405 4.70 -9.76 -7.66
CA GLU A 405 3.99 -10.85 -8.35
C GLU A 405 4.52 -12.24 -7.94
N THR A 406 5.85 -12.37 -7.80
CA THR A 406 6.48 -13.59 -7.30
C THR A 406 6.06 -13.88 -5.86
N ALA A 407 6.14 -12.90 -4.96
CA ALA A 407 5.75 -13.04 -3.56
C ALA A 407 4.26 -13.38 -3.40
N VAL A 408 3.40 -12.82 -4.25
CA VAL A 408 1.98 -13.16 -4.30
C VAL A 408 1.76 -14.61 -4.68
N GLY A 409 2.50 -15.13 -5.67
CA GLY A 409 2.47 -16.54 -6.03
C GLY A 409 2.86 -17.47 -4.88
N GLU A 410 3.86 -17.08 -4.08
CA GLU A 410 4.26 -17.82 -2.88
C GLU A 410 3.17 -17.81 -1.80
N VAL A 411 2.52 -16.66 -1.56
CA VAL A 411 1.41 -16.54 -0.60
C VAL A 411 0.21 -17.37 -1.03
N ASP A 412 -0.14 -17.36 -2.32
CA ASP A 412 -1.22 -18.17 -2.87
C ASP A 412 -0.94 -19.67 -2.72
N ALA A 413 0.28 -20.11 -3.03
CA ALA A 413 0.70 -21.51 -2.84
C ALA A 413 0.68 -21.93 -1.35
N ALA A 414 1.11 -21.05 -0.45
CA ALA A 414 1.05 -21.28 0.99
C ALA A 414 -0.40 -21.38 1.49
N ALA A 415 -1.30 -20.54 0.97
CA ALA A 415 -2.73 -20.59 1.29
C ALA A 415 -3.36 -21.93 0.86
N HIS A 416 -3.07 -22.41 -0.35
CA HIS A 416 -3.52 -23.73 -0.82
C HIS A 416 -3.01 -24.86 0.08
N THR A 417 -1.71 -24.86 0.39
CA THR A 417 -1.10 -25.87 1.27
C THR A 417 -1.76 -25.89 2.66
N LEU A 418 -2.07 -24.71 3.19
CA LEU A 418 -2.72 -24.56 4.50
C LEU A 418 -4.15 -25.12 4.49
N SER A 419 -4.89 -24.87 3.41
CA SER A 419 -6.22 -25.44 3.19
C SER A 419 -6.19 -26.97 3.13
N ASP A 420 -5.23 -27.54 2.38
CA ASP A 420 -5.06 -28.98 2.24
C ASP A 420 -4.69 -29.64 3.58
N HIS A 421 -3.81 -29.00 4.36
CA HIS A 421 -3.45 -29.47 5.71
C HIS A 421 -4.63 -29.41 6.67
N ALA A 422 -5.46 -28.37 6.59
CA ALA A 422 -6.69 -28.25 7.39
C ALA A 422 -7.65 -29.41 7.06
N GLY A 423 -7.86 -29.70 5.78
CA GLY A 423 -8.67 -30.84 5.32
C GLY A 423 -8.14 -32.18 5.83
N THR A 424 -6.84 -32.43 5.63
CA THR A 424 -6.18 -33.67 6.10
C THR A 424 -6.29 -33.85 7.62
N MET A 425 -6.14 -32.76 8.38
CA MET A 425 -6.27 -32.80 9.84
C MET A 425 -7.71 -33.10 10.26
N SER A 426 -8.70 -32.50 9.59
CA SER A 426 -10.13 -32.80 9.81
C SER A 426 -10.42 -34.30 9.63
N ASP A 427 -9.97 -34.88 8.52
CA ASP A 427 -10.22 -36.28 8.19
C ASP A 427 -9.50 -37.24 9.15
N SER A 428 -8.27 -36.89 9.54
CA SER A 428 -7.48 -37.66 10.51
C SER A 428 -8.14 -37.69 11.89
N VAL A 429 -8.65 -36.54 12.35
CA VAL A 429 -9.39 -36.44 13.63
C VAL A 429 -10.68 -37.23 13.55
N GLY A 430 -11.46 -37.08 12.48
CA GLY A 430 -12.69 -37.86 12.27
C GLY A 430 -12.43 -39.37 12.32
N THR A 431 -11.38 -39.83 11.65
CA THR A 431 -10.95 -41.23 11.66
C THR A 431 -10.52 -41.70 13.05
N PHE A 432 -9.73 -40.89 13.77
CA PHE A 432 -9.26 -41.20 15.11
C PHE A 432 -10.41 -41.33 16.11
N ILE A 433 -11.37 -40.40 16.09
CA ILE A 433 -12.56 -40.45 16.94
C ILE A 433 -13.43 -41.67 16.60
N GLY A 434 -13.58 -42.01 15.32
CA GLY A 434 -14.27 -43.22 14.89
C GLY A 434 -13.64 -44.47 15.51
N LYS A 435 -12.32 -44.62 15.39
CA LYS A 435 -11.57 -45.75 15.98
C LYS A 435 -11.68 -45.81 17.50
N LEU A 436 -11.72 -44.67 18.20
CA LEU A 436 -11.88 -44.65 19.66
C LEU A 436 -13.25 -45.15 20.10
N LYS A 437 -14.31 -44.84 19.34
CA LYS A 437 -15.66 -45.33 19.61
C LYS A 437 -15.81 -46.83 19.37
N ASP A 438 -15.03 -47.41 18.47
CA ASP A 438 -15.04 -48.85 18.23
C ASP A 438 -14.36 -49.66 19.35
N VAL A 439 -13.52 -49.01 20.17
CA VAL A 439 -12.76 -49.64 21.27
C VAL A 439 -13.42 -49.46 22.63
N ALA A 440 -14.20 -48.39 22.82
CA ALA A 440 -15.03 -48.13 24.00
C ALA A 440 -16.29 -48.99 23.97
#